data_AF-A0A258EKD9-F1
#
_entry.id   AF-A0A258EKD9-F1
#
_cell.length_a   1.000
_cell.length_b   1.000
_cell.length_c   1.000
_cell.angle_alpha   90.00
_cell.angle_beta   90.00
_cell.angle_gamma   90.00
#
_symmetry.space_group_name_H-M   'P 1'
#
loop_
_entity.id
_entity.type
_entity.pdbx_description
1 polymer ?
#
loop_
_entity_poly.entity_id
_entity_poly.type
_entity_poly.pdbx_seq_one_letter_code
_entity_poly.pdbx_strand_id
1 'polypeptide(L)'
;MIPFPDISPNLFSVNLFGFDIALRWYALAYIAGILIGWWIVLRAIRNPSLWSGQPPATAEQVERLLTWIVLGVILGGRIGYVLFYDLPTYLADPIQILKVWEGGMSFHGGFAGVVIASILFCRRERIPLLSMGDLLAVATPTGLMLGRIANFINAELWGRPTNLPWGVIFPGTAAQTCPEVVGICARHPSQLYQAALEGLLLALVLLWLAFRRGWFKRPGALMGVFLVGYGIARFVVEFVRQPDVQFVSPGNPIGWAVQAGDFGLTMGQLLSLPMIAAGVWFVLRAKAR
;
A
#
# COMPACT_ATOMS: atom_id res chain seq x y z
N MET A 1 17.87 18.97 -11.80
CA MET A 1 16.40 18.84 -11.72
C MET A 1 15.92 18.22 -13.02
N ILE A 2 14.99 17.28 -12.93
CA ILE A 2 14.51 16.46 -14.05
C ILE A 2 13.06 16.88 -14.35
N PRO A 3 12.71 17.27 -15.58
CA PRO A 3 11.31 17.50 -15.93
C PRO A 3 10.52 16.19 -15.80
N PHE A 4 9.28 16.27 -15.29
CA PHE A 4 8.42 15.10 -15.30
C PHE A 4 8.22 14.62 -16.75
N PRO A 5 8.35 13.31 -17.02
CA PRO A 5 8.20 12.79 -18.37
C PRO A 5 6.77 13.00 -18.87
N ASP A 6 6.61 13.19 -20.17
CA ASP A 6 5.30 13.34 -20.81
C ASP A 6 4.58 11.98 -20.89
N ILE A 7 4.03 11.56 -19.75
CA ILE A 7 3.32 10.29 -19.58
C ILE A 7 1.88 10.58 -19.20
N SER A 8 0.95 10.13 -20.04
CA SER A 8 -0.48 10.17 -19.73
C SER A 8 -0.84 9.18 -18.61
N PRO A 9 -1.69 9.57 -17.65
CA PRO A 9 -2.23 8.65 -16.64
C PRO A 9 -3.15 7.58 -17.25
N ASN A 10 -3.72 7.87 -18.42
CA ASN A 10 -4.49 6.92 -19.22
C ASN A 10 -3.55 6.16 -20.16
N LEU A 11 -3.61 4.83 -20.12
CA LEU A 11 -2.95 3.96 -21.09
C LEU A 11 -3.58 4.13 -22.47
N PHE A 12 -4.91 4.10 -22.54
CA PHE A 12 -5.70 4.52 -23.69
C PHE A 12 -7.10 4.94 -23.23
N SER A 13 -7.78 5.72 -24.06
CA SER A 13 -9.18 6.13 -23.88
C SER A 13 -9.97 5.87 -25.15
N VAL A 14 -11.15 5.29 -25.03
CA VAL A 14 -12.08 5.08 -26.13
C VAL A 14 -13.40 5.77 -25.80
N ASN A 15 -13.88 6.60 -26.73
CA ASN A 15 -15.22 7.16 -26.66
C ASN A 15 -16.21 6.14 -27.22
N LEU A 16 -17.11 5.62 -26.38
CA LEU A 16 -18.15 4.67 -26.75
C LEU A 16 -19.51 5.27 -26.42
N PHE A 17 -20.30 5.57 -27.45
CA PHE A 17 -21.67 6.13 -27.31
C PHE A 17 -21.73 7.41 -26.46
N GLY A 18 -20.71 8.28 -26.54
CA GLY A 18 -20.62 9.50 -25.75
C GLY A 18 -20.05 9.32 -24.34
N PHE A 19 -19.65 8.10 -23.94
CA PHE A 19 -18.95 7.83 -22.70
C PHE A 19 -17.45 7.62 -22.97
N ASP A 20 -16.61 8.41 -22.29
CA ASP A 20 -15.15 8.22 -22.32
C ASP A 20 -14.74 7.12 -21.34
N ILE A 21 -14.39 5.96 -21.89
CA ILE A 21 -13.85 4.84 -21.11
C ILE A 21 -12.33 4.86 -21.23
N ALA A 22 -11.66 5.17 -20.13
CA ALA A 22 -10.20 5.22 -20.04
C ALA A 22 -9.64 4.08 -19.18
N LEU A 23 -8.72 3.30 -19.74
CA LEU A 23 -7.93 2.36 -18.97
C LEU A 23 -6.73 3.10 -18.38
N ARG A 24 -6.64 3.17 -17.05
CA ARG A 24 -5.57 3.88 -16.33
C ARG A 24 -4.43 2.94 -15.95
N TRP A 25 -3.20 3.46 -15.93
CA TRP A 25 -2.03 2.73 -15.42
C TRP A 25 -2.22 2.20 -13.99
N TYR A 26 -2.96 2.95 -13.18
CA TYR A 26 -3.32 2.59 -11.82
C TYR A 26 -4.12 1.28 -11.74
N ALA A 27 -5.10 1.08 -12.63
CA ALA A 27 -5.89 -0.14 -12.68
C ALA A 27 -5.01 -1.34 -13.11
N LEU A 28 -4.14 -1.13 -14.10
CA LEU A 28 -3.22 -2.17 -14.55
C LEU A 28 -2.22 -2.56 -13.46
N ALA A 29 -1.71 -1.60 -12.70
CA ALA A 29 -0.83 -1.85 -11.56
C ALA A 29 -1.48 -2.74 -10.49
N TYR A 30 -2.76 -2.50 -10.17
CA TYR A 30 -3.50 -3.37 -9.25
C TYR A 30 -3.70 -4.79 -9.80
N ILE A 31 -4.13 -4.91 -11.06
CA ILE A 31 -4.34 -6.22 -11.69
C ILE A 31 -3.03 -7.00 -11.72
N ALA A 32 -1.96 -6.38 -12.20
CA ALA A 32 -0.63 -7.00 -12.23
C ALA A 32 -0.14 -7.35 -10.81
N GLY A 33 -0.35 -6.48 -9.82
CA GLY A 33 -0.01 -6.74 -8.42
C GLY A 33 -0.73 -7.96 -7.86
N ILE A 34 -2.04 -8.09 -8.11
CA ILE A 34 -2.84 -9.25 -7.71
C ILE A 34 -2.36 -10.53 -8.41
N LEU A 35 -2.13 -10.49 -9.73
CA LEU A 35 -1.68 -11.66 -10.49
C LEU A 35 -0.30 -12.14 -10.06
N ILE A 36 0.65 -11.22 -9.84
CA ILE A 36 1.99 -11.55 -9.33
C ILE A 36 1.90 -12.12 -7.92
N GLY A 37 1.11 -11.49 -7.05
CA GLY A 37 0.91 -11.95 -5.67
C GLY A 37 0.29 -13.36 -5.62
N TRP A 38 -0.76 -13.59 -6.41
CA TRP A 38 -1.38 -14.91 -6.58
C TRP A 38 -0.36 -15.95 -7.06
N TRP A 39 0.43 -15.62 -8.08
CA TRP A 39 1.46 -16.50 -8.61
C TRP A 39 2.52 -16.86 -7.56
N ILE A 40 3.00 -15.88 -6.77
CA ILE A 40 3.95 -16.10 -5.67
C ILE A 40 3.36 -17.05 -4.62
N VAL A 41 2.12 -16.82 -4.20
CA VAL A 41 1.44 -17.65 -3.19
C VAL A 41 1.25 -19.08 -3.69
N LEU A 42 0.78 -19.26 -4.93
CA LEU A 42 0.65 -20.58 -5.54
C LEU A 42 1.99 -21.29 -5.66
N ARG A 43 3.06 -20.57 -6.01
CA ARG A 43 4.43 -21.13 -6.07
C ARG A 43 4.89 -21.64 -4.70
N ALA A 44 4.55 -20.93 -3.62
CA ALA A 44 4.88 -21.32 -2.26
C ALA A 44 4.06 -22.54 -1.79
N ILE A 45 2.75 -22.56 -2.06
CA ILE A 45 1.87 -23.68 -1.69
C ILE A 45 2.22 -24.96 -2.45
N ARG A 46 2.50 -24.85 -3.75
CA ARG A 46 2.87 -26.00 -4.60
C ARG A 46 4.29 -26.53 -4.34
N ASN A 47 5.03 -25.95 -3.40
CA ASN A 47 6.36 -26.41 -3.02
C ASN A 47 6.36 -26.95 -1.58
N PRO A 48 6.13 -28.27 -1.38
CA PRO A 48 6.09 -28.89 -0.06
C PRO A 48 7.36 -28.68 0.77
N SER A 49 8.54 -28.55 0.14
CA SER A 49 9.83 -28.40 0.84
C SER A 49 9.95 -27.13 1.70
N LEU A 50 9.11 -26.12 1.43
CA LEU A 50 9.07 -24.86 2.16
C LEU A 50 8.40 -24.98 3.53
N TRP A 51 7.66 -26.06 3.77
CA TRP A 51 6.83 -26.26 4.95
C TRP A 51 7.43 -27.36 5.84
N SER A 52 7.16 -27.32 7.14
CA SER A 52 7.56 -28.40 8.06
C SER A 52 6.61 -29.59 8.03
N GLY A 53 5.41 -29.40 7.45
CA GLY A 53 4.43 -30.44 7.17
C GLY A 53 3.73 -30.13 5.85
N GLN A 54 2.41 -30.32 5.82
CA GLN A 54 1.63 -29.94 4.64
C GLN A 54 1.56 -28.41 4.49
N PRO A 55 1.45 -27.88 3.25
CA PRO A 55 1.15 -26.48 3.01
C PRO A 55 -0.12 -26.04 3.77
N PRO A 56 -0.24 -24.77 4.19
CA PRO A 56 -1.31 -24.31 5.07
C PRO A 56 -2.68 -24.21 4.39
N ALA A 57 -2.73 -24.23 3.06
CA ALA A 57 -3.94 -24.12 2.25
C ALA A 57 -3.75 -24.82 0.90
N THR A 58 -4.86 -25.15 0.23
CA THR A 58 -4.85 -25.62 -1.16
C THR A 58 -4.81 -24.46 -2.15
N ALA A 59 -4.49 -24.74 -3.43
CA ALA A 59 -4.53 -23.74 -4.49
C ALA A 59 -5.95 -23.16 -4.68
N GLU A 60 -6.97 -24.01 -4.66
CA GLU A 60 -8.38 -23.60 -4.78
C GLU A 60 -8.81 -22.70 -3.61
N GLN A 61 -8.35 -22.99 -2.39
CA GLN A 61 -8.61 -22.13 -1.24
C GLN A 61 -7.98 -20.74 -1.41
N VAL A 62 -6.78 -20.65 -2.01
CA VAL A 62 -6.16 -19.35 -2.31
C VAL A 62 -6.91 -18.59 -3.40
N GLU A 63 -7.34 -19.26 -4.46
CA GLU A 63 -8.14 -18.64 -5.52
C GLU A 63 -9.45 -18.08 -4.97
N ARG A 64 -10.12 -18.84 -4.09
CA ARG A 64 -11.31 -18.37 -3.36
C ARG A 64 -11.01 -17.22 -2.39
N LEU A 65 -9.84 -17.21 -1.75
CA LEU A 65 -9.41 -16.11 -0.88
C LEU A 65 -9.24 -14.80 -1.66
N LEU A 66 -8.79 -14.84 -2.93
CA LEU A 66 -8.66 -13.63 -3.75
C LEU A 66 -10.00 -12.89 -3.88
N THR A 67 -11.09 -13.61 -4.11
CA THR A 67 -12.44 -13.03 -4.15
C THR A 67 -12.78 -12.35 -2.83
N TRP A 68 -12.46 -12.97 -1.69
CA TRP A 68 -12.66 -12.38 -0.37
C TRP A 68 -11.82 -11.13 -0.15
N ILE A 69 -10.57 -11.11 -0.62
CA ILE A 69 -9.70 -9.93 -0.56
C ILE A 69 -10.28 -8.80 -1.40
N VAL A 70 -10.70 -9.06 -2.64
CA VAL A 70 -11.31 -8.05 -3.53
C VAL A 70 -12.57 -7.46 -2.91
N LEU A 71 -13.47 -8.32 -2.39
CA LEU A 71 -14.67 -7.86 -1.68
C LEU A 71 -14.30 -7.07 -0.42
N GLY A 72 -13.28 -7.50 0.32
CA GLY A 72 -12.77 -6.78 1.49
C GLY A 72 -12.29 -5.37 1.16
N VAL A 73 -11.53 -5.19 0.06
CA VAL A 73 -11.09 -3.87 -0.41
C VAL A 73 -12.29 -2.99 -0.77
N ILE A 74 -13.22 -3.51 -1.57
CA ILE A 74 -14.36 -2.73 -2.08
C ILE A 74 -15.31 -2.36 -0.94
N LEU A 75 -15.77 -3.34 -0.17
CA LEU A 75 -16.72 -3.11 0.92
C LEU A 75 -16.09 -2.30 2.04
N GLY A 76 -14.89 -2.68 2.48
CA GLY A 76 -14.18 -1.96 3.53
C GLY A 76 -13.85 -0.53 3.12
N GLY A 77 -13.37 -0.34 1.88
CA GLY A 77 -13.03 0.98 1.36
C GLY A 77 -14.26 1.89 1.27
N ARG A 78 -15.38 1.35 0.79
CA ARG A 78 -16.62 2.13 0.68
C ARG A 78 -17.21 2.46 2.05
N ILE A 79 -17.37 1.46 2.92
CA ILE A 79 -17.89 1.66 4.28
C ILE A 79 -17.01 2.65 5.06
N GLY A 80 -15.68 2.51 4.97
CA GLY A 80 -14.76 3.44 5.63
C GLY A 80 -14.88 4.86 5.09
N TYR A 81 -15.13 5.06 3.81
CA TYR A 81 -15.35 6.40 3.27
C TYR A 81 -16.65 7.00 3.80
N VAL A 82 -17.75 6.25 3.69
CA VAL A 82 -19.09 6.65 4.15
C VAL A 82 -19.04 7.05 5.62
N LEU A 83 -18.48 6.21 6.49
CA LEU A 83 -18.51 6.45 7.94
C LEU A 83 -17.61 7.59 8.40
N PHE A 84 -16.44 7.77 7.78
CA PHE A 84 -15.41 8.68 8.31
C PHE A 84 -15.25 9.98 7.54
N TYR A 85 -15.77 10.08 6.31
CA TYR A 85 -15.56 11.26 5.46
C TYR A 85 -16.83 12.01 5.10
N ASP A 86 -17.95 11.32 4.85
CA ASP A 86 -19.15 12.00 4.30
C ASP A 86 -20.47 11.33 4.71
N LEU A 87 -20.57 10.91 5.98
CA LEU A 87 -21.74 10.21 6.51
C LEU A 87 -23.07 10.94 6.26
N PRO A 88 -23.19 12.28 6.44
CA PRO A 88 -24.46 12.98 6.24
C PRO A 88 -25.01 12.83 4.81
N THR A 89 -24.16 12.89 3.78
CA THR A 89 -24.57 12.74 2.38
C THR A 89 -25.18 11.36 2.10
N TYR A 90 -24.58 10.31 2.65
CA TYR A 90 -25.07 8.93 2.45
C TYR A 90 -26.29 8.58 3.30
N LEU A 91 -26.50 9.24 4.44
CA LEU A 91 -27.75 9.12 5.20
C LEU A 91 -28.91 9.79 4.47
N ALA A 92 -28.65 10.89 3.76
CA ALA A 92 -29.65 11.58 2.95
C ALA A 92 -30.03 10.79 1.68
N ASP A 93 -29.08 10.09 1.05
CA ASP A 93 -29.33 9.22 -0.10
C ASP A 93 -28.53 7.90 -0.04
N PRO A 94 -29.09 6.85 0.59
CA PRO A 94 -28.39 5.58 0.80
C PRO A 94 -28.00 4.85 -0.49
N ILE A 95 -28.65 5.10 -1.63
CA ILE A 95 -28.29 4.44 -2.90
C ILE A 95 -26.89 4.84 -3.35
N GLN A 96 -26.42 6.01 -2.92
CA GLN A 96 -25.08 6.51 -3.21
C GLN A 96 -24.02 5.55 -2.68
N ILE A 97 -24.27 4.81 -1.60
CA ILE A 97 -23.29 3.85 -1.05
C ILE A 97 -22.86 2.82 -2.11
N LEU A 98 -23.76 2.41 -3.01
CA LEU A 98 -23.47 1.41 -4.04
C LEU A 98 -22.67 1.97 -5.23
N LYS A 99 -22.65 3.29 -5.41
CA LYS A 99 -21.99 3.96 -6.54
C LYS A 99 -20.48 4.09 -6.35
N VAL A 100 -19.79 2.96 -6.23
CA VAL A 100 -18.34 2.89 -6.03
C VAL A 100 -17.54 3.39 -7.24
N TRP A 101 -18.17 3.47 -8.42
CA TRP A 101 -17.56 4.00 -9.65
C TRP A 101 -17.44 5.53 -9.65
N GLU A 102 -18.18 6.24 -8.79
CA GLU A 102 -18.05 7.69 -8.61
C GLU A 102 -16.86 8.08 -7.71
N GLY A 103 -16.08 7.10 -7.25
CA GLY A 103 -15.01 7.28 -6.28
C GLY A 103 -15.54 7.23 -4.84
N GLY A 104 -14.83 7.90 -3.92
CA GLY A 104 -15.16 7.88 -2.49
C GLY A 104 -14.81 6.55 -1.82
N MET A 105 -13.51 6.24 -1.77
CA MET A 105 -12.95 5.02 -1.19
C MET A 105 -11.91 5.36 -0.13
N SER A 106 -12.03 4.76 1.05
CA SER A 106 -11.09 4.92 2.16
C SER A 106 -9.99 3.85 2.10
N PHE A 107 -8.73 4.27 2.06
CA PHE A 107 -7.60 3.36 2.14
C PHE A 107 -7.64 2.53 3.45
N HIS A 108 -7.82 3.19 4.60
CA HIS A 108 -7.87 2.55 5.91
C HIS A 108 -9.04 1.56 6.01
N GLY A 109 -10.20 1.94 5.47
CA GLY A 109 -11.36 1.07 5.36
C GLY A 109 -11.06 -0.17 4.51
N GLY A 110 -10.44 0.01 3.34
CA GLY A 110 -10.07 -1.08 2.45
C GLY A 110 -9.08 -2.05 3.10
N PHE A 111 -8.05 -1.53 3.77
CA PHE A 111 -7.08 -2.34 4.52
C PHE A 111 -7.75 -3.15 5.63
N ALA A 112 -8.57 -2.51 6.47
CA ALA A 112 -9.30 -3.21 7.53
C ALA A 112 -10.24 -4.28 6.95
N GLY A 113 -10.92 -3.98 5.85
CA GLY A 113 -11.78 -4.92 5.14
C GLY A 113 -11.02 -6.15 4.65
N VAL A 114 -9.83 -5.99 4.08
CA VAL A 114 -8.96 -7.12 3.67
C VAL A 114 -8.52 -7.97 4.85
N VAL A 115 -8.10 -7.34 5.96
CA VAL A 115 -7.67 -8.06 7.17
C VAL A 115 -8.84 -8.87 7.74
N ILE A 116 -10.00 -8.26 7.89
CA ILE A 116 -11.21 -8.93 8.40
C ILE A 116 -11.63 -10.06 7.46
N ALA A 117 -11.71 -9.81 6.15
CA ALA A 117 -12.08 -10.82 5.16
C ALA A 117 -11.13 -12.02 5.19
N SER A 118 -9.82 -11.77 5.27
CA SER A 118 -8.80 -12.81 5.34
C SER A 118 -8.92 -13.64 6.63
N ILE A 119 -9.16 -13.00 7.78
CA ILE A 119 -9.35 -13.69 9.06
C ILE A 119 -10.61 -14.57 9.03
N LEU A 120 -11.73 -14.02 8.55
CA LEU A 120 -13.00 -14.74 8.45
C LEU A 120 -12.90 -15.94 7.50
N PHE A 121 -12.28 -15.73 6.33
CA PHE A 121 -12.03 -16.80 5.36
C PHE A 121 -11.16 -17.91 5.96
N CYS A 122 -10.02 -17.57 6.57
CA CYS A 122 -9.13 -18.57 7.15
C CYS A 122 -9.81 -19.36 8.27
N ARG A 123 -10.62 -18.70 9.11
CA ARG A 123 -11.41 -19.40 10.15
C ARG A 123 -12.42 -20.37 9.54
N ARG A 124 -13.14 -19.94 8.50
CA ARG A 124 -14.12 -20.76 7.78
C ARG A 124 -13.46 -21.99 7.14
N GLU A 125 -12.29 -21.79 6.54
CA GLU A 125 -11.54 -22.82 5.81
C GLU A 125 -10.56 -23.63 6.67
N ARG A 126 -10.49 -23.34 7.97
CA ARG A 126 -9.54 -23.95 8.93
C ARG A 126 -8.07 -23.78 8.53
N ILE A 127 -7.74 -22.67 7.88
CA ILE A 127 -6.37 -22.30 7.49
C ILE A 127 -5.67 -21.63 8.68
N PRO A 128 -4.44 -22.03 9.04
CA PRO A 128 -3.66 -21.37 10.09
C PRO A 128 -3.38 -19.90 9.75
N LEU A 129 -3.93 -18.97 10.56
CA LEU A 129 -3.89 -17.53 10.29
C LEU A 129 -2.47 -16.98 10.10
N LEU A 130 -1.51 -17.38 10.93
CA LEU A 130 -0.14 -16.88 10.84
C LEU A 130 0.57 -17.34 9.57
N SER A 131 0.35 -18.59 9.14
CA SER A 131 0.91 -19.11 7.90
C SER A 131 0.30 -18.43 6.67
N MET A 132 -1.00 -18.12 6.71
CA MET A 132 -1.62 -17.31 5.67
C MET A 132 -1.10 -15.87 5.69
N GLY A 133 -0.92 -15.28 6.87
CA GLY A 133 -0.27 -13.98 7.05
C GLY A 133 1.11 -13.93 6.40
N ASP A 134 1.93 -14.96 6.59
CA ASP A 134 3.24 -15.08 5.93
C ASP A 134 3.13 -15.12 4.40
N LEU A 135 2.17 -15.88 3.85
CA LEU A 135 1.94 -15.96 2.40
C LEU A 135 1.55 -14.59 1.82
N LEU A 136 0.58 -13.93 2.46
CA LEU A 136 0.13 -12.60 2.04
C LEU A 136 1.26 -11.56 2.19
N ALA A 137 2.04 -11.63 3.25
CA ALA A 137 3.16 -10.72 3.50
C ALA A 137 4.24 -10.81 2.42
N VAL A 138 4.57 -12.02 1.94
CA VAL A 138 5.56 -12.20 0.86
C VAL A 138 5.05 -11.65 -0.48
N ALA A 139 3.75 -11.74 -0.74
CA ALA A 139 3.12 -11.26 -1.97
C ALA A 139 2.86 -9.74 -1.99
N THR A 140 2.58 -9.13 -0.83
CA THR A 140 2.12 -7.73 -0.73
C THR A 140 3.08 -6.70 -1.37
N PRO A 141 4.41 -6.76 -1.15
CA PRO A 141 5.34 -5.75 -1.66
C PRO A 141 5.33 -5.54 -3.17
N THR A 142 5.03 -6.58 -3.98
CA THR A 142 4.96 -6.41 -5.44
C THR A 142 3.79 -5.52 -5.84
N GLY A 143 2.65 -5.64 -5.15
CA GLY A 143 1.51 -4.74 -5.32
C GLY A 143 1.83 -3.32 -4.88
N LEU A 144 2.52 -3.16 -3.75
CA LEU A 144 2.98 -1.84 -3.27
C LEU A 144 3.90 -1.18 -4.29
N MET A 145 4.89 -1.90 -4.81
CA MET A 145 5.83 -1.40 -5.82
C MET A 145 5.08 -0.84 -7.04
N LEU A 146 4.20 -1.63 -7.63
CA LEU A 146 3.46 -1.24 -8.83
C LEU A 146 2.51 -0.08 -8.57
N GLY A 147 1.82 -0.07 -7.43
CA GLY A 147 0.97 1.05 -7.02
C GLY A 147 1.75 2.35 -6.87
N ARG A 148 2.95 2.30 -6.28
CA ARG A 148 3.82 3.48 -6.15
C ARG A 148 4.37 3.97 -7.49
N ILE A 149 4.69 3.05 -8.41
CA ILE A 149 5.04 3.43 -9.79
C ILE A 149 3.84 4.10 -10.48
N ALA A 150 2.63 3.59 -10.28
CA ALA A 150 1.43 4.22 -10.83
C ALA A 150 1.14 5.59 -10.21
N ASN A 151 1.42 5.82 -8.91
CA ASN A 151 1.36 7.17 -8.32
C ASN A 151 2.37 8.11 -8.99
N PHE A 152 3.57 7.64 -9.32
CA PHE A 152 4.53 8.44 -10.06
C PHE A 152 4.00 8.80 -11.45
N ILE A 153 3.45 7.83 -12.20
CA ILE A 153 2.86 8.07 -13.55
C ILE A 153 1.68 9.05 -13.48
N ASN A 154 0.84 8.95 -12.45
CA ASN A 154 -0.25 9.90 -12.20
C ASN A 154 0.23 11.27 -11.71
N ALA A 155 1.54 11.45 -11.54
CA ALA A 155 2.16 12.62 -10.95
C ALA A 155 1.49 13.00 -9.63
N GLU A 156 1.26 12.06 -8.69
CA GLU A 156 0.60 12.30 -7.40
C GLU A 156 1.43 11.78 -6.22
N LEU A 157 1.20 12.28 -4.99
CA LEU A 157 1.92 11.89 -3.77
C LEU A 157 3.45 12.14 -3.83
N TRP A 158 3.84 13.22 -4.49
CA TRP A 158 5.21 13.70 -4.54
C TRP A 158 5.71 14.17 -3.17
N GLY A 159 7.02 14.34 -3.05
CA GLY A 159 7.69 14.72 -1.82
C GLY A 159 7.77 16.22 -1.58
N ARG A 160 8.55 16.58 -0.56
CA ARG A 160 8.90 17.97 -0.25
C ARG A 160 9.74 18.59 -1.37
N PRO A 161 9.75 19.94 -1.48
CA PRO A 161 10.67 20.65 -2.37
C PRO A 161 12.12 20.22 -2.15
N THR A 162 12.92 20.15 -3.22
CA THR A 162 14.31 19.70 -3.12
C THR A 162 15.19 20.31 -4.20
N ASN A 163 16.44 20.57 -3.85
CA ASN A 163 17.48 21.05 -4.75
C ASN A 163 18.44 19.92 -5.21
N LEU A 164 18.17 18.67 -4.83
CA LEU A 164 18.99 17.53 -5.21
C LEU A 164 18.95 17.31 -6.73
N PRO A 165 20.03 16.77 -7.34
CA PRO A 165 20.16 16.71 -8.79
C PRO A 165 19.06 15.86 -9.46
N TRP A 166 18.52 14.87 -8.74
CA TRP A 166 17.41 13.99 -9.16
C TRP A 166 16.01 14.47 -8.74
N GLY A 167 15.87 15.68 -8.20
CA GLY A 167 14.55 16.28 -7.94
C GLY A 167 13.74 16.40 -9.23
N VAL A 168 12.46 16.03 -9.16
CA VAL A 168 11.55 15.99 -10.31
C VAL A 168 10.60 17.19 -10.29
N ILE A 169 10.43 17.84 -11.44
CA ILE A 169 9.51 18.95 -11.64
C ILE A 169 8.16 18.37 -12.06
N PHE A 170 7.30 18.09 -11.09
CA PHE A 170 5.96 17.52 -11.33
C PHE A 170 4.99 18.56 -11.91
N PRO A 171 4.09 18.17 -12.83
CA PRO A 171 3.11 19.07 -13.41
C PRO A 171 2.02 19.46 -12.40
N GLY A 172 1.27 20.51 -12.71
CA GLY A 172 0.11 20.96 -11.94
C GLY A 172 0.43 22.00 -10.87
N THR A 173 -0.55 22.86 -10.61
CA THR A 173 -0.42 24.00 -9.67
C THR A 173 -0.05 23.54 -8.27
N ALA A 174 -0.69 22.49 -7.76
CA ALA A 174 -0.41 21.96 -6.42
C ALA A 174 1.05 21.50 -6.24
N ALA A 175 1.67 20.91 -7.27
CA ALA A 175 3.07 20.52 -7.22
C ALA A 175 4.01 21.73 -7.31
N GLN A 176 3.62 22.79 -8.02
CA GLN A 176 4.43 24.00 -8.19
C GLN A 176 4.27 25.02 -7.06
N THR A 177 3.23 24.92 -6.22
CA THR A 177 3.04 25.78 -5.05
C THR A 177 4.05 25.42 -3.95
N CYS A 178 5.13 26.20 -3.86
CA CYS A 178 6.22 26.04 -2.88
C CYS A 178 6.61 27.42 -2.34
N PRO A 179 6.12 27.84 -1.15
CA PRO A 179 6.32 29.20 -0.64
C PRO A 179 7.79 29.64 -0.53
N GLU A 180 8.69 28.69 -0.26
CA GLU A 180 10.12 28.94 -0.07
C GLU A 180 10.94 28.88 -1.38
N VAL A 181 10.30 28.58 -2.53
CA VAL A 181 10.99 28.42 -3.81
C VAL A 181 10.57 29.50 -4.79
N VAL A 182 11.53 30.29 -5.25
CA VAL A 182 11.31 31.26 -6.33
C VAL A 182 11.53 30.56 -7.68
N GLY A 183 10.48 30.48 -8.50
CA GLY A 183 10.53 29.86 -9.82
C GLY A 183 10.01 28.41 -9.82
N ILE A 184 10.66 27.54 -10.60
CA ILE A 184 10.20 26.16 -10.78
C ILE A 184 10.50 25.33 -9.53
N CYS A 185 9.48 24.67 -8.99
CA CYS A 185 9.62 23.82 -7.81
C CYS A 185 9.84 22.36 -8.21
N ALA A 186 11.06 21.86 -8.01
CA ALA A 186 11.35 20.44 -8.04
C ALA A 186 11.11 19.80 -6.67
N ARG A 187 10.68 18.54 -6.70
CA ARG A 187 10.30 17.78 -5.51
C ARG A 187 10.96 16.40 -5.50
N HIS A 188 11.11 15.84 -4.30
CA HIS A 188 11.52 14.45 -4.18
C HIS A 188 10.48 13.55 -4.89
N PRO A 189 10.88 12.64 -5.80
CA PRO A 189 9.99 11.59 -6.31
C PRO A 189 9.79 10.50 -5.24
N SER A 190 9.16 10.85 -4.11
CA SER A 190 8.96 9.97 -2.95
C SER A 190 8.19 8.69 -3.28
N GLN A 191 7.40 8.69 -4.35
CA GLN A 191 6.73 7.51 -4.90
C GLN A 191 7.77 6.46 -5.33
N LEU A 192 8.83 6.88 -6.04
CA LEU A 192 9.89 5.98 -6.48
C LEU A 192 10.73 5.47 -5.31
N TYR A 193 10.94 6.28 -4.27
CA TYR A 193 11.60 5.82 -3.04
C TYR A 193 10.76 4.74 -2.32
N GLN A 194 9.44 4.92 -2.25
CA GLN A 194 8.52 3.92 -1.71
C GLN A 194 8.47 2.66 -2.60
N ALA A 195 8.42 2.81 -3.92
CA ALA A 195 8.47 1.68 -4.85
C ALA A 195 9.76 0.85 -4.66
N ALA A 196 10.90 1.51 -4.43
CA ALA A 196 12.17 0.85 -4.17
C ALA A 196 12.24 0.20 -2.79
N LEU A 197 11.86 0.91 -1.72
CA LEU A 197 12.04 0.44 -0.34
C LEU A 197 10.88 -0.42 0.16
N GLU A 198 9.64 0.08 0.10
CA GLU A 198 8.43 -0.63 0.53
C GLU A 198 8.05 -1.77 -0.43
N GLY A 199 8.47 -1.64 -1.69
CA GLY A 199 8.18 -2.57 -2.78
C GLY A 199 9.33 -3.51 -3.09
N LEU A 200 10.26 -3.08 -3.95
CA LEU A 200 11.30 -3.93 -4.54
C LEU A 200 12.23 -4.56 -3.49
N LEU A 201 12.88 -3.76 -2.65
CA LEU A 201 13.82 -4.24 -1.65
C LEU A 201 13.14 -5.18 -0.65
N LEU A 202 11.96 -4.79 -0.15
CA LEU A 202 11.18 -5.62 0.77
C LEU A 202 10.73 -6.94 0.12
N ALA A 203 10.29 -6.90 -1.15
CA ALA A 203 9.96 -8.10 -1.91
C ALA A 203 11.16 -9.04 -2.03
N LEU A 204 12.33 -8.52 -2.39
CA LEU A 204 13.55 -9.32 -2.54
C LEU A 204 13.96 -9.99 -1.22
N VAL A 205 13.91 -9.25 -0.12
CA VAL A 205 14.21 -9.79 1.23
C VAL A 205 13.21 -10.89 1.58
N LEU A 206 11.91 -10.64 1.46
CA LEU A 206 10.88 -11.60 1.84
C LEU A 206 10.91 -12.86 0.95
N LEU A 207 11.07 -12.70 -0.36
CA LEU A 207 11.21 -13.83 -1.30
C LEU A 207 12.46 -14.66 -1.01
N TRP A 208 13.59 -14.02 -0.68
CA TRP A 208 14.80 -14.73 -0.29
C TRP A 208 14.59 -15.51 1.01
N LEU A 209 14.02 -14.89 2.05
CA LEU A 209 13.73 -15.56 3.32
C LEU A 209 12.76 -16.74 3.13
N ALA A 210 11.71 -16.52 2.35
CA ALA A 210 10.66 -17.48 2.06
C ALA A 210 11.19 -18.71 1.28
N PHE A 211 11.81 -18.48 0.12
CA PHE A 211 12.16 -19.54 -0.83
C PHE A 211 13.59 -20.08 -0.68
N ARG A 212 14.50 -19.39 0.03
CA ARG A 212 15.89 -19.82 0.20
C ARG A 212 16.30 -20.08 1.64
N ARG A 213 15.59 -19.52 2.63
CA ARG A 213 15.95 -19.67 4.06
C ARG A 213 14.95 -20.48 4.87
N GLY A 214 13.87 -20.96 4.25
CA GLY A 214 12.89 -21.84 4.90
C GLY A 214 12.05 -21.15 5.97
N TRP A 215 11.83 -19.83 5.85
CA TRP A 215 11.12 -19.06 6.88
C TRP A 215 9.62 -19.37 6.96
N PHE A 216 9.03 -19.98 5.93
CA PHE A 216 7.66 -20.51 6.00
C PHE A 216 7.48 -21.61 7.07
N LYS A 217 8.57 -22.22 7.57
CA LYS A 217 8.54 -23.18 8.69
C LYS A 217 8.34 -22.50 10.06
N ARG A 218 8.30 -21.17 10.10
CA ARG A 218 8.16 -20.34 11.30
C ARG A 218 6.91 -19.45 11.17
N PRO A 219 5.70 -19.96 11.47
CA PRO A 219 4.47 -19.22 11.23
C PRO A 219 4.46 -17.84 11.90
N GLY A 220 4.24 -16.79 11.11
CA GLY A 220 4.22 -15.39 11.50
C GLY A 220 5.55 -14.66 11.32
N ALA A 221 6.64 -15.36 10.99
CA ALA A 221 7.96 -14.73 10.85
C ALA A 221 8.04 -13.79 9.64
N LEU A 222 7.53 -14.19 8.49
CA LEU A 222 7.58 -13.40 7.26
C LEU A 222 6.63 -12.22 7.34
N MET A 223 5.46 -12.41 7.94
CA MET A 223 4.55 -11.31 8.30
C MET A 223 5.23 -10.31 9.24
N GLY A 224 5.96 -10.80 10.24
CA GLY A 224 6.74 -9.94 11.14
C GLY A 224 7.81 -9.13 10.40
N VAL A 225 8.59 -9.77 9.51
CA VAL A 225 9.59 -9.08 8.68
C VAL A 225 8.94 -8.05 7.75
N PHE A 226 7.80 -8.36 7.15
CA PHE A 226 7.05 -7.40 6.35
C PHE A 226 6.65 -6.17 7.16
N LEU A 227 6.09 -6.35 8.35
CA LEU A 227 5.67 -5.24 9.21
C LEU A 227 6.85 -4.36 9.65
N VAL A 228 7.98 -4.97 10.02
CA VAL A 228 9.21 -4.24 10.37
C VAL A 228 9.76 -3.51 9.14
N GLY A 229 9.95 -4.22 8.03
CA GLY A 229 10.56 -3.68 6.82
C GLY A 229 9.72 -2.56 6.20
N TYR A 230 8.41 -2.75 6.09
CA TYR A 230 7.50 -1.71 5.61
C TYR A 230 7.49 -0.52 6.57
N GLY A 231 7.38 -0.74 7.88
CA GLY A 231 7.37 0.34 8.87
C GLY A 231 8.66 1.17 8.85
N ILE A 232 9.83 0.54 8.77
CA ILE A 232 11.12 1.24 8.65
C ILE A 232 11.18 2.02 7.33
N ALA A 233 10.87 1.39 6.20
CA ALA A 233 10.87 2.05 4.90
C ALA A 233 9.95 3.28 4.89
N ARG A 234 8.72 3.11 5.40
CA ARG A 234 7.73 4.18 5.51
C ARG A 234 8.23 5.31 6.39
N PHE A 235 8.76 5.00 7.58
CA PHE A 235 9.31 5.99 8.50
C PHE A 235 10.44 6.81 7.86
N VAL A 236 11.33 6.17 7.09
CA VAL A 236 12.46 6.83 6.42
C VAL A 236 12.00 7.71 5.26
N VAL A 237 11.12 7.22 4.38
CA VAL A 237 10.66 8.03 3.23
C VAL A 237 9.83 9.24 3.68
N GLU A 238 9.20 9.15 4.83
CA GLU A 238 8.40 10.24 5.38
C GLU A 238 9.20 11.51 5.71
N PHE A 239 10.53 11.40 5.90
CA PHE A 239 11.41 12.58 6.02
C PHE A 239 11.47 13.43 4.75
N VAL A 240 11.17 12.85 3.59
CA VAL A 240 11.18 13.55 2.29
C VAL A 240 9.80 13.64 1.67
N ARG A 241 8.77 13.02 2.27
CA ARG A 241 7.40 13.07 1.77
C ARG A 241 6.72 14.39 2.16
N GLN A 242 5.91 14.94 1.27
CA GLN A 242 5.02 16.05 1.60
C GLN A 242 3.95 15.54 2.60
N PRO A 243 3.83 16.13 3.80
CA PRO A 243 2.80 15.72 4.75
C PRO A 243 1.41 16.11 4.28
N ASP A 244 0.40 15.41 4.81
CA ASP A 244 -0.99 15.60 4.38
C ASP A 244 -1.49 16.98 4.83
N VAL A 245 -2.11 17.73 3.91
CA VAL A 245 -2.51 19.15 4.10
C VAL A 245 -3.38 19.38 5.34
N GLN A 246 -4.16 18.38 5.72
CA GLN A 246 -5.03 18.39 6.90
C GLN A 246 -4.30 18.61 8.24
N PHE A 247 -2.99 18.35 8.32
CA PHE A 247 -2.20 18.62 9.53
C PHE A 247 -1.52 20.00 9.51
N VAL A 248 -1.53 20.71 8.38
CA VAL A 248 -0.85 22.00 8.23
C VAL A 248 -1.69 23.11 8.87
N SER A 249 -1.08 23.86 9.78
CA SER A 249 -1.70 25.02 10.44
C SER A 249 -0.67 26.13 10.68
N PRO A 250 -1.07 27.37 11.03
CA PRO A 250 -0.13 28.48 11.25
C PRO A 250 0.98 28.20 12.27
N GLY A 251 0.78 27.29 13.24
CA GLY A 251 1.81 26.85 14.19
C GLY A 251 2.50 25.52 13.84
N ASN A 252 2.07 24.87 12.76
CA ASN A 252 2.57 23.59 12.28
C ASN A 252 2.69 23.61 10.74
N PRO A 253 3.59 24.44 10.18
CA PRO A 253 3.73 24.59 8.73
C PRO A 253 4.23 23.29 8.06
N ILE A 254 4.89 22.42 8.82
CA ILE A 254 5.40 21.13 8.33
C ILE A 254 4.28 20.08 8.26
N GLY A 255 3.21 20.19 9.05
CA GLY A 255 2.12 19.21 9.07
C GLY A 255 2.45 17.96 9.90
N TRP A 256 3.09 18.13 11.05
CA TRP A 256 3.29 17.05 12.02
C TRP A 256 1.96 16.60 12.65
N ALA A 257 1.82 15.29 12.88
CA ALA A 257 0.69 14.74 13.62
C ALA A 257 0.88 14.91 15.13
N VAL A 258 2.13 14.85 15.59
CA VAL A 258 2.51 15.15 16.97
C VAL A 258 3.71 16.08 16.93
N GLN A 259 3.62 17.22 17.62
CA GLN A 259 4.64 18.26 17.69
C GLN A 259 5.06 18.49 19.14
N ALA A 260 6.36 18.59 19.36
CA ALA A 260 6.99 18.97 20.63
C ALA A 260 8.11 19.98 20.34
N GLY A 261 7.78 21.27 20.42
CA GLY A 261 8.68 22.36 20.03
C GLY A 261 9.03 22.31 18.54
N ASP A 262 10.33 22.29 18.25
CA ASP A 262 10.89 22.23 16.88
C ASP A 262 10.99 20.81 16.33
N PHE A 263 10.50 19.81 17.05
CA PHE A 263 10.49 18.42 16.63
C PHE A 263 9.06 17.91 16.50
N GLY A 264 8.84 17.02 15.54
CA GLY A 264 7.56 16.34 15.41
C GLY A 264 7.64 15.11 14.53
N LEU A 265 6.59 14.30 14.62
CA LEU A 265 6.40 13.11 13.80
C LEU A 265 5.20 13.36 12.89
N THR A 266 5.33 13.00 11.62
CA THR A 266 4.15 12.97 10.75
C THR A 266 3.27 11.77 11.10
N MET A 267 2.04 11.73 10.57
CA MET A 267 1.14 10.60 10.76
C MET A 267 1.74 9.29 10.23
N GLY A 268 2.46 9.34 9.10
CA GLY A 268 3.15 8.18 8.53
C GLY A 268 4.21 7.60 9.47
N GLN A 269 5.00 8.45 10.12
CA GLN A 269 6.00 8.02 11.11
C GLN A 269 5.32 7.44 12.35
N LEU A 270 4.30 8.12 12.88
CA LEU A 270 3.58 7.68 14.09
C LEU A 270 2.95 6.30 13.90
N LEU A 271 2.30 6.06 12.75
CA LEU A 271 1.68 4.76 12.43
C LEU A 271 2.71 3.66 12.13
N SER A 272 3.93 4.02 11.72
CA SER A 272 4.99 3.04 11.46
C SER A 272 5.54 2.42 12.75
N LEU A 273 5.58 3.16 13.85
CA LEU A 273 6.10 2.67 15.14
C LEU A 273 5.35 1.44 15.69
N PRO A 274 4.01 1.43 15.82
CA PRO A 274 3.30 0.24 16.29
C PRO A 274 3.42 -0.94 15.30
N MET A 275 3.51 -0.68 14.00
CA MET A 275 3.77 -1.72 13.00
C MET A 275 5.14 -2.37 13.22
N ILE A 276 6.20 -1.57 13.43
CA ILE A 276 7.54 -2.08 13.71
C ILE A 276 7.53 -2.90 15.00
N ALA A 277 6.93 -2.38 16.08
CA ALA A 277 6.87 -3.08 17.37
C ALA A 277 6.13 -4.43 17.25
N ALA A 278 4.98 -4.45 16.58
CA ALA A 278 4.23 -5.69 16.32
C ALA A 278 5.04 -6.66 15.45
N GLY A 279 5.71 -6.15 14.41
CA GLY A 279 6.56 -6.96 13.54
C GLY A 279 7.73 -7.61 14.28
N VAL A 280 8.44 -6.85 15.12
CA VAL A 280 9.51 -7.35 15.99
C VAL A 280 8.97 -8.45 16.90
N TRP A 281 7.81 -8.22 17.52
CA TRP A 281 7.17 -9.22 18.38
C TRP A 281 6.86 -10.53 17.63
N PHE A 282 6.32 -10.44 16.41
CA PHE A 282 6.06 -11.63 15.58
C PHE A 282 7.34 -12.38 15.22
N VAL A 283 8.40 -11.67 14.79
CA VAL A 283 9.68 -12.29 14.46
C VAL A 283 10.30 -12.99 15.68
N LEU A 284 10.29 -12.35 16.86
CA LEU A 284 10.86 -12.91 18.08
C LEU A 284 10.07 -14.11 18.61
N ARG A 285 8.74 -14.13 18.43
CA ARG A 285 7.91 -15.27 18.83
C ARG A 285 7.90 -16.43 17.84
N ALA A 286 8.28 -16.20 16.58
CA ALA A 286 8.18 -17.21 15.56
C ALA A 286 9.22 -18.33 15.78
N LYS A 287 8.76 -19.47 16.30
CA LYS A 287 9.56 -20.67 16.48
C LYS A 287 9.44 -21.57 15.24
N ALA A 288 10.55 -22.20 14.87
CA ALA A 288 10.53 -23.26 13.86
C ALA A 288 9.66 -24.41 14.38
N ARG A 289 8.73 -24.86 13.54
CA ARG A 289 7.98 -26.10 13.74
C ARG A 289 8.66 -27.24 13.03
#